data_AF-A0AAD9XZ19-F1
#
_entry.id   AF-A0AAD9XZ19-F1
#
_cell.length_a   1.000
_cell.length_b   1.000
_cell.length_c   1.000
_cell.angle_alpha   90.00
_cell.angle_beta   90.00
_cell.angle_gamma   90.00
#
_symmetry.space_group_name_H-M   'P 1'
#
loop_
_entity.id
_entity.type
_entity.pdbx_description
1 polymer ?
#
loop_
_entity_poly.entity_id
_entity_poly.type
_entity_poly.pdbx_seq_one_letter_code
_entity_poly.pdbx_strand_id
1 'polypeptide(L)'
;MEDDLGKTGLPPFGIEDIEKMKTFWRFTIMKASAHVWAFRQIRFLVYDDTDDEVNKDAISSTEECASYDSEDEEATLRKAIEMSLETEDVSQNQSPQHMKAGASTHKSPFATDHGLPDKCDICANLPEFPHDRKARNFRVINPGSLDPTRSLVELPPCTHYVAVSYCWPEPVFNELGQLCQAQRESKVRDLNGIVRDARALDDVLDRAVDFANFAGLRMIWIDQECLPPPAADGPEEEKEYQQMGIQAMDIVYNQALFTVGLLSGIISDQSQADALRILIDLYDNYDEHEPLPKLDFLILDELYSFLSLVISDRWYTRAWVVQESISAGERLALSFRRGKSIEFPSFFRSGINPTAHSLDTDFQGHRHSSQLINIYVDDFRGLLRVAERLVEEQFQE
;
A
#
# COMPACT_ATOMS: atom_id res chain seq x y z
N MET A 1 22.25 38.17 2.46
CA MET A 1 22.69 36.80 2.79
C MET A 1 24.14 36.75 2.37
N GLU A 2 25.03 37.12 3.29
CA GLU A 2 26.48 37.11 3.06
C GLU A 2 26.92 35.65 3.08
N ASP A 3 27.77 35.29 2.11
CA ASP A 3 28.32 33.94 1.96
C ASP A 3 29.36 33.71 3.07
N ASP A 4 29.05 32.80 4.00
CA ASP A 4 29.84 32.46 5.20
C ASP A 4 31.24 31.89 4.89
N LEU A 5 31.65 31.81 3.63
CA LEU A 5 32.95 31.27 3.22
C LEU A 5 34.04 32.31 2.93
N GLY A 6 33.75 33.62 2.99
CA GLY A 6 34.79 34.67 2.96
C GLY A 6 35.78 34.59 1.78
N LYS A 7 35.41 33.92 0.68
CA LYS A 7 36.26 33.69 -0.50
C LYS A 7 35.64 34.35 -1.73
N THR A 8 35.70 35.68 -1.77
CA THR A 8 35.28 36.48 -2.94
C THR A 8 36.36 36.49 -4.04
N GLY A 9 36.71 35.31 -4.57
CA GLY A 9 37.81 35.21 -5.53
C GLY A 9 37.95 33.88 -6.24
N LEU A 10 36.85 33.15 -6.49
CA LEU A 10 36.93 32.04 -7.44
C LEU A 10 37.10 32.62 -8.85
N PRO A 11 38.06 32.10 -9.65
CA PRO A 11 38.21 32.55 -11.03
C PRO A 11 36.90 32.28 -11.80
N PRO A 12 36.53 33.14 -12.76
CA PRO A 12 35.36 32.90 -13.60
C PRO A 12 35.53 31.56 -14.33
N PHE A 13 34.44 30.81 -14.46
CA PHE A 13 34.44 29.52 -15.15
C PHE A 13 35.10 29.64 -16.53
N GLY A 14 36.09 28.78 -16.78
CA GLY A 14 36.74 28.70 -18.08
C GLY A 14 35.81 28.09 -19.14
N ILE A 15 36.20 28.22 -20.41
CA ILE A 15 35.45 27.60 -21.53
C ILE A 15 35.33 26.08 -21.32
N GLU A 16 36.38 25.42 -20.85
CA GLU A 16 36.38 23.99 -20.51
C GLU A 16 35.42 23.66 -19.36
N ASP A 17 35.27 24.54 -18.36
CA ASP A 17 34.33 24.33 -17.26
C ASP A 17 32.88 24.48 -17.73
N ILE A 18 32.63 25.42 -18.65
CA ILE A 18 31.32 25.60 -19.29
C ILE A 18 30.98 24.38 -20.16
N GLU A 19 31.94 23.82 -20.90
CA GLU A 19 31.74 22.59 -21.67
C GLU A 19 31.48 21.38 -20.77
N LYS A 20 32.21 21.25 -19.65
CA LYS A 20 31.90 20.24 -18.62
C LYS A 20 30.52 20.51 -18.00
N MET A 21 30.14 21.77 -17.75
CA MET A 21 28.80 22.12 -17.25
C MET A 21 27.69 21.74 -18.22
N LYS A 22 27.90 21.89 -19.54
CA LYS A 22 26.95 21.40 -20.55
C LYS A 22 26.78 19.89 -20.49
N THR A 23 27.81 19.12 -20.11
CA THR A 23 27.62 17.68 -19.86
C THR A 23 26.75 17.40 -18.64
N PHE A 24 26.59 18.34 -17.70
CA PHE A 24 25.62 18.21 -16.61
C PHE A 24 24.19 18.54 -17.06
N TRP A 25 24.01 19.27 -18.17
CA TRP A 25 22.67 19.60 -18.67
C TRP A 25 21.90 18.37 -19.17
N ARG A 26 22.59 17.27 -19.51
CA ARG A 26 21.95 15.97 -19.78
C ARG A 26 21.28 15.37 -18.53
N PHE A 27 21.64 15.85 -17.34
CA PHE A 27 21.01 15.50 -16.07
C PHE A 27 20.03 16.58 -15.61
N THR A 28 19.67 17.54 -16.48
CA THR A 28 18.63 18.52 -16.16
C THR A 28 17.32 17.77 -15.97
N ILE A 29 16.88 17.68 -14.72
CA ILE A 29 15.57 17.15 -14.38
C ILE A 29 14.55 18.19 -14.84
N MET A 30 13.81 17.89 -15.91
CA MET A 30 12.65 18.69 -16.26
C MET A 30 11.52 18.33 -15.30
N LYS A 31 11.49 18.96 -14.12
CA LYS A 31 10.51 18.66 -13.07
C LYS A 31 9.07 18.71 -13.57
N ALA A 32 8.75 19.63 -14.47
CA ALA A 32 7.46 19.70 -15.14
C ALA A 32 7.13 18.42 -15.92
N SER A 33 8.09 17.88 -16.67
CA SER A 33 7.92 16.62 -17.40
C SER A 33 7.78 15.43 -16.45
N ALA A 34 8.52 15.41 -15.33
CA ALA A 34 8.39 14.38 -14.29
C ALA A 34 7.00 14.39 -13.65
N HIS A 35 6.44 15.58 -13.39
CA HIS A 35 5.04 15.73 -12.95
C HIS A 35 4.07 15.18 -13.99
N VAL A 36 4.21 15.58 -15.26
CA VAL A 36 3.34 15.08 -16.33
C VAL A 36 3.40 13.55 -16.43
N TRP A 37 4.59 12.97 -16.32
CA TRP A 37 4.77 11.52 -16.29
C TRP A 37 4.04 10.89 -15.09
N ALA A 38 4.29 11.39 -13.87
CA ALA A 38 3.69 10.84 -12.65
C ALA A 38 2.15 10.92 -12.65
N PHE A 39 1.58 11.95 -13.28
CA PHE A 39 0.13 12.14 -13.30
C PHE A 39 -0.57 11.42 -14.44
N ARG A 40 0.10 11.23 -15.59
CA ARG A 40 -0.57 10.77 -16.83
C ARG A 40 -0.06 9.46 -17.36
N GLN A 41 1.19 9.14 -17.07
CA GLN A 41 1.88 8.02 -17.69
C GLN A 41 2.22 6.94 -16.67
N ILE A 42 2.17 7.24 -15.38
CA ILE A 42 2.40 6.28 -14.32
C ILE A 42 1.61 5.00 -14.55
N ARG A 43 2.29 3.88 -14.30
CA ARG A 43 1.74 2.55 -14.42
C ARG A 43 1.52 1.97 -13.03
N PHE A 44 0.50 1.15 -12.89
CA PHE A 44 0.19 0.44 -11.65
C PHE A 44 0.03 -1.04 -11.91
N LEU A 45 0.41 -1.83 -10.91
CA LEU A 45 0.09 -3.24 -10.81
C LEU A 45 -1.30 -3.38 -10.16
N VAL A 46 -2.18 -4.13 -10.80
CA VAL A 46 -3.53 -4.43 -10.32
C VAL A 46 -3.81 -5.92 -10.46
N TYR A 47 -4.82 -6.42 -9.74
CA TYR A 47 -5.25 -7.81 -9.89
C TYR A 47 -5.76 -8.08 -11.31
N ASP A 48 -5.39 -9.24 -11.86
CA ASP A 48 -5.89 -9.70 -13.17
C ASP A 48 -6.88 -10.84 -12.97
N ASP A 49 -8.15 -10.49 -13.01
CA ASP A 49 -9.31 -11.35 -12.77
C ASP A 49 -9.86 -12.00 -14.04
N THR A 50 -9.29 -11.73 -15.21
CA THR A 50 -9.85 -12.22 -16.48
C THR A 50 -9.92 -13.74 -16.57
N ASP A 51 -9.00 -14.44 -15.91
CA ASP A 51 -8.95 -15.91 -15.94
C ASP A 51 -9.92 -16.53 -14.94
N ASP A 52 -10.32 -15.79 -13.90
CA ASP A 52 -11.31 -16.24 -12.91
C ASP A 52 -12.74 -16.13 -13.45
N GLU A 53 -13.03 -15.11 -14.27
CA GLU A 53 -14.34 -14.94 -14.90
C GLU A 53 -14.67 -16.09 -15.86
N VAL A 54 -13.70 -16.54 -16.66
CA VAL A 54 -13.88 -17.66 -17.60
C VAL A 54 -14.25 -18.97 -16.89
N ASN A 55 -13.72 -19.20 -15.68
CA ASN A 55 -14.06 -20.38 -14.89
C ASN A 55 -15.44 -20.28 -14.22
N LYS A 56 -15.88 -19.07 -13.83
CA LYS A 56 -17.23 -18.87 -13.27
C LYS A 56 -18.32 -19.14 -14.31
N ASP A 57 -18.11 -18.70 -15.55
CA ASP A 57 -19.05 -18.97 -16.65
C ASP A 57 -19.13 -20.46 -16.99
N ALA A 58 -17.98 -21.16 -16.99
CA ALA A 58 -17.93 -22.60 -17.24
C ALA A 58 -18.68 -23.40 -16.17
N ILE A 59 -18.56 -23.03 -14.89
CA ILE A 59 -19.25 -23.71 -13.78
C ILE A 59 -20.76 -23.41 -13.81
N SER A 60 -21.18 -22.17 -14.12
CA SER A 60 -22.60 -21.81 -14.24
C SER A 60 -23.30 -22.55 -15.39
N SER A 61 -22.56 -22.90 -16.45
CA SER A 61 -23.10 -23.65 -17.60
C SER A 61 -23.29 -25.15 -17.35
N THR A 62 -22.76 -25.69 -16.25
CA THR A 62 -22.85 -27.12 -15.90
C THR A 62 -23.94 -27.47 -14.87
N GLU A 63 -24.64 -26.51 -14.28
CA GLU A 63 -25.69 -26.77 -13.26
C GLU A 63 -27.14 -26.79 -13.78
N GLU A 64 -27.38 -26.60 -15.08
CA GLU A 64 -28.70 -26.85 -15.70
C GLU A 64 -28.75 -28.18 -16.46
N CYS A 65 -28.45 -29.28 -15.77
CA CYS A 65 -28.89 -30.61 -16.20
C CYS A 65 -29.35 -31.42 -14.99
N ALA A 66 -30.15 -30.80 -14.12
CA ALA A 66 -30.98 -31.53 -13.18
C ALA A 66 -32.13 -32.15 -13.96
N SER A 67 -32.10 -33.47 -14.12
CA SER A 67 -33.22 -34.26 -14.61
C SER A 67 -34.41 -34.07 -13.66
N TYR A 68 -35.38 -33.25 -14.07
CA TYR A 68 -36.67 -33.17 -13.42
C TYR A 68 -37.46 -34.43 -13.75
N ASP A 69 -37.44 -35.39 -12.84
CA ASP A 69 -38.41 -36.49 -12.81
C ASP A 69 -39.53 -36.07 -11.84
N SER A 70 -40.65 -35.62 -12.43
CA SER A 70 -42.02 -35.98 -12.08
C SER A 70 -42.53 -35.79 -10.63
N GLU A 71 -43.64 -35.02 -10.52
CA GLU A 71 -44.64 -34.97 -9.43
C GLU A 71 -44.45 -33.92 -8.32
N ASP A 72 -44.79 -32.65 -8.56
CA ASP A 72 -45.73 -31.89 -7.69
C ASP A 72 -46.16 -30.54 -8.31
N GLU A 73 -46.98 -30.56 -9.38
CA GLU A 73 -47.56 -29.34 -9.96
C GLU A 73 -48.51 -28.60 -8.98
N GLU A 74 -49.02 -29.29 -7.95
CA GLU A 74 -49.95 -28.72 -6.98
C GLU A 74 -49.25 -27.77 -6.00
N ALA A 75 -48.00 -28.05 -5.63
CA ALA A 75 -47.18 -27.15 -4.81
C ALA A 75 -46.87 -25.84 -5.55
N THR A 76 -46.63 -25.90 -6.86
CA THR A 76 -46.34 -24.70 -7.67
C THR A 76 -47.57 -23.82 -7.82
N LEU A 77 -48.76 -24.42 -7.99
CA LEU A 77 -50.02 -23.69 -8.11
C LEU A 77 -50.42 -22.98 -6.80
N ARG A 78 -50.20 -23.62 -5.64
CA ARG A 78 -50.47 -23.01 -4.33
C ARG A 78 -49.62 -21.77 -4.08
N LYS A 79 -48.34 -21.82 -4.47
CA LYS A 79 -47.40 -20.69 -4.33
C LYS A 79 -47.78 -19.51 -5.24
N ALA A 80 -48.33 -19.77 -6.43
CA ALA A 80 -48.81 -18.72 -7.33
C ALA A 80 -50.10 -18.03 -6.83
N ILE A 81 -50.98 -18.78 -6.15
CA ILE A 81 -52.21 -18.24 -5.54
C ILE A 81 -51.86 -17.35 -4.33
N GLU A 82 -50.90 -17.77 -3.50
CA GLU A 82 -50.42 -17.00 -2.34
C GLU A 82 -49.81 -15.65 -2.76
N MET A 83 -48.97 -15.64 -3.79
CA MET A 83 -48.38 -14.40 -4.33
C MET A 83 -49.41 -13.47 -5.00
N SER A 84 -50.61 -13.95 -5.32
CA SER A 84 -51.67 -13.14 -5.93
C SER A 84 -52.62 -12.50 -4.90
N LEU A 85 -52.53 -12.89 -3.62
CA LEU A 85 -53.46 -12.45 -2.56
C LEU A 85 -52.86 -11.42 -1.60
N GLU A 86 -51.58 -11.07 -1.73
CA GLU A 86 -50.94 -10.04 -0.91
C GLU A 86 -50.68 -8.76 -1.70
N THR A 87 -51.74 -8.03 -2.05
CA THR A 87 -51.64 -6.58 -2.28
C THR A 87 -52.90 -5.87 -1.78
N GLU A 88 -52.66 -4.71 -1.14
CA GLU A 88 -53.61 -3.67 -0.68
C GLU A 88 -53.98 -3.66 0.82
N ASP A 89 -53.27 -2.83 1.60
CA ASP A 89 -53.93 -1.70 2.31
C ASP A 89 -52.94 -0.63 2.84
N VAL A 90 -52.90 0.47 2.09
CA VAL A 90 -52.93 1.92 2.41
C VAL A 90 -52.77 2.43 3.87
N SER A 91 -51.83 3.38 4.01
CA SER A 91 -51.90 4.70 4.70
C SER A 91 -51.27 4.99 6.10
N GLN A 92 -50.54 6.12 6.07
CA GLN A 92 -50.57 7.30 6.97
C GLN A 92 -49.46 7.55 8.01
N ASN A 93 -48.65 8.58 7.67
CA ASN A 93 -48.20 9.74 8.47
C ASN A 93 -48.13 9.63 10.01
N GLN A 94 -46.96 9.99 10.57
CA GLN A 94 -46.79 11.18 11.43
C GLN A 94 -45.33 11.36 11.91
N SER A 95 -44.81 12.57 11.77
CA SER A 95 -43.65 13.07 12.52
C SER A 95 -44.10 13.60 13.88
N PRO A 96 -43.19 13.69 14.87
CA PRO A 96 -43.00 14.98 15.53
C PRO A 96 -41.54 15.36 15.82
N GLN A 97 -41.28 16.66 15.71
CA GLN A 97 -40.08 17.37 16.17
C GLN A 97 -40.03 17.45 17.71
N HIS A 98 -38.85 17.40 18.35
CA HIS A 98 -38.51 18.28 19.49
C HIS A 98 -37.01 18.28 19.90
N MET A 99 -36.43 19.49 19.86
CA MET A 99 -35.46 20.19 20.75
C MET A 99 -34.08 19.63 21.20
N LYS A 100 -33.05 20.32 20.68
CA LYS A 100 -31.87 20.98 21.31
C LYS A 100 -31.45 20.63 22.76
N ALA A 101 -30.16 20.31 22.91
CA ALA A 101 -29.28 20.90 23.95
C ALA A 101 -27.82 20.90 23.44
N GLY A 102 -27.11 22.02 23.62
CA GLY A 102 -25.75 22.22 23.15
C GLY A 102 -24.68 21.85 24.18
N ALA A 103 -23.50 21.49 23.69
CA ALA A 103 -22.24 21.56 24.43
C ALA A 103 -21.15 22.04 23.46
N SER A 104 -20.41 23.05 23.93
CA SER A 104 -19.31 23.73 23.25
C SER A 104 -18.03 22.92 23.42
N THR A 105 -17.38 22.57 22.31
CA THR A 105 -16.02 22.03 22.30
C THR A 105 -15.19 22.71 21.22
N HIS A 106 -13.98 23.08 21.60
CA HIS A 106 -13.00 23.84 20.83
C HIS A 106 -12.70 23.19 19.47
N LYS A 107 -12.80 24.00 18.40
CA LYS A 107 -12.47 23.62 17.02
C LYS A 107 -10.95 23.50 16.86
N SER A 108 -10.48 22.27 16.72
CA SER A 108 -9.23 21.91 16.03
C SER A 108 -9.45 21.99 14.50
N PRO A 109 -8.44 22.32 13.66
CA PRO A 109 -8.65 22.57 12.23
C PRO A 109 -8.85 21.31 11.35
N PHE A 110 -8.94 20.10 11.91
CA PHE A 110 -8.90 18.85 11.11
C PHE A 110 -10.14 17.95 11.19
N ALA A 111 -11.27 18.44 11.71
CA ALA A 111 -12.52 17.68 11.68
C ALA A 111 -13.55 18.35 10.76
N THR A 112 -13.42 18.10 9.46
CA THR A 112 -14.54 18.21 8.51
C THR A 112 -15.00 16.81 8.15
N ASP A 113 -16.24 16.53 8.54
CA ASP A 113 -17.28 15.87 7.74
C ASP A 113 -16.98 14.48 7.16
N HIS A 114 -17.74 13.48 7.62
CA HIS A 114 -17.75 12.12 7.10
C HIS A 114 -18.34 12.09 5.69
N GLY A 115 -17.55 12.47 4.70
CA GLY A 115 -17.80 12.27 3.28
C GLY A 115 -16.69 11.39 2.70
N LEU A 116 -16.94 10.09 2.57
CA LEU A 116 -16.21 9.34 1.54
C LEU A 116 -16.47 10.08 0.22
N PRO A 117 -15.43 10.52 -0.50
CA PRO A 117 -15.63 11.17 -1.78
C PRO A 117 -16.43 10.24 -2.68
N ASP A 118 -17.23 10.82 -3.58
CA ASP A 118 -17.74 10.12 -4.75
C ASP A 118 -16.67 9.15 -5.26
N LYS A 119 -17.04 7.86 -5.41
CA LYS A 119 -16.15 6.76 -5.77
C LYS A 119 -15.12 7.23 -6.81
N CYS A 120 -13.83 7.08 -6.52
CA CYS A 120 -12.78 7.53 -7.45
C CYS A 120 -12.94 6.84 -8.81
N ASP A 121 -13.26 7.59 -9.86
CA ASP A 121 -13.55 7.07 -11.20
C ASP A 121 -12.46 6.17 -11.80
N ILE A 122 -11.21 6.32 -11.33
CA ILE A 122 -10.07 5.56 -11.83
C ILE A 122 -9.99 4.18 -11.17
N CYS A 123 -9.96 4.13 -9.83
CA CYS A 123 -9.71 2.88 -9.11
C CYS A 123 -10.98 2.17 -8.63
N ALA A 124 -12.13 2.85 -8.62
CA ALA A 124 -13.38 2.28 -8.13
C ALA A 124 -13.89 1.09 -8.97
N ASN A 125 -13.47 1.01 -10.23
CA ASN A 125 -13.86 -0.06 -11.16
C ASN A 125 -12.77 -1.12 -11.33
N LEU A 126 -11.63 -0.99 -10.65
CA LEU A 126 -10.61 -2.02 -10.66
C LEU A 126 -11.02 -3.19 -9.75
N PRO A 127 -10.61 -4.42 -10.08
CA PRO A 127 -10.87 -5.56 -9.22
C PRO A 127 -10.15 -5.42 -7.88
N GLU A 128 -10.78 -5.92 -6.82
CA GLU A 128 -10.16 -6.08 -5.51
C GLU A 128 -9.15 -7.22 -5.57
N PHE A 129 -8.08 -7.14 -4.77
CA PHE A 129 -7.20 -8.28 -4.63
C PHE A 129 -7.90 -9.36 -3.79
N PRO A 130 -7.65 -10.65 -4.08
CA PRO A 130 -8.23 -11.72 -3.26
C PRO A 130 -7.69 -11.66 -1.82
N HIS A 131 -8.57 -11.92 -0.84
CA HIS A 131 -8.22 -11.98 0.58
C HIS A 131 -8.04 -13.41 1.11
N ASP A 132 -8.61 -14.38 0.40
CA ASP A 132 -8.69 -15.80 0.76
C ASP A 132 -7.58 -16.66 0.14
N ARG A 133 -6.87 -16.08 -0.84
CA ARG A 133 -5.76 -16.74 -1.56
C ARG A 133 -4.72 -15.72 -1.97
N LYS A 134 -3.54 -16.23 -2.30
CA LYS A 134 -2.46 -15.37 -2.80
C LYS A 134 -2.78 -14.92 -4.22
N ALA A 135 -2.66 -13.62 -4.48
CA ALA A 135 -2.73 -13.10 -5.83
C ALA A 135 -1.51 -13.59 -6.64
N ARG A 136 -1.79 -14.24 -7.77
CA ARG A 136 -0.76 -14.78 -8.67
C ARG A 136 -0.83 -14.22 -10.07
N ASN A 137 -1.96 -13.63 -10.44
CA ASN A 137 -2.15 -13.00 -11.74
C ASN A 137 -2.35 -11.50 -11.53
N PHE A 138 -1.50 -10.74 -12.19
CA PHE A 138 -1.51 -9.29 -12.14
C PHE A 138 -1.50 -8.73 -13.57
N ARG A 139 -1.94 -7.49 -13.72
CA ARG A 139 -1.78 -6.73 -14.96
C ARG A 139 -1.25 -5.34 -14.67
N VAL A 140 -0.46 -4.84 -15.60
CA VAL A 140 -0.02 -3.44 -15.61
C VAL A 140 -1.10 -2.62 -16.28
N ILE A 141 -1.55 -1.55 -15.62
CA ILE A 141 -2.45 -0.57 -16.21
C ILE A 141 -1.77 0.80 -16.25
N ASN A 142 -2.20 1.64 -17.19
CA ASN A 142 -1.98 3.07 -17.16
C ASN A 142 -3.35 3.74 -17.07
N PRO A 143 -3.71 4.39 -15.94
CA PRO A 143 -5.00 5.06 -15.82
C PRO A 143 -5.27 6.09 -16.91
N GLY A 144 -4.23 6.77 -17.39
CA GLY A 144 -4.34 7.74 -18.48
C GLY A 144 -4.75 7.11 -19.83
N SER A 145 -4.58 5.79 -20.01
CA SER A 145 -5.04 5.09 -21.21
C SER A 145 -6.44 4.51 -21.09
N LEU A 146 -7.06 4.50 -19.90
CA LEU A 146 -8.40 3.93 -19.70
C LEU A 146 -9.52 4.79 -20.31
N ASP A 147 -9.29 6.10 -20.48
CA ASP A 147 -10.20 6.99 -21.21
C ASP A 147 -9.39 8.07 -21.96
N PRO A 148 -9.06 7.83 -23.25
CA PRO A 148 -8.35 8.81 -24.08
C PRO A 148 -9.15 10.07 -24.37
N THR A 149 -10.47 10.06 -24.14
CA THR A 149 -11.39 11.17 -24.45
C THR A 149 -11.59 12.12 -23.28
N ARG A 150 -11.18 11.72 -22.07
CA ARG A 150 -11.23 12.56 -20.88
C ARG A 150 -10.25 13.73 -20.97
N SER A 151 -10.78 14.95 -20.88
CA SER A 151 -9.98 16.18 -20.87
C SER A 151 -9.06 16.22 -19.65
N LEU A 152 -7.75 16.21 -19.91
CA LEU A 152 -6.66 16.15 -18.92
C LEU A 152 -6.51 17.40 -18.02
N VAL A 153 -7.45 18.34 -18.09
CA VAL A 153 -7.50 19.56 -17.27
C VAL A 153 -8.48 19.40 -16.10
N GLU A 154 -9.40 18.44 -16.16
CA GLU A 154 -10.57 18.42 -15.28
C GLU A 154 -10.55 17.34 -14.20
N LEU A 155 -9.70 16.31 -14.30
CA LEU A 155 -9.65 15.24 -13.30
C LEU A 155 -8.28 15.15 -12.60
N PRO A 156 -8.26 15.17 -11.26
CA PRO A 156 -7.04 14.94 -10.52
C PRO A 156 -6.51 13.51 -10.74
N PRO A 157 -5.18 13.31 -10.67
CA PRO A 157 -4.58 11.98 -10.69
C PRO A 157 -5.14 11.11 -9.57
N CYS A 158 -5.23 9.80 -9.80
CA CYS A 158 -5.59 8.88 -8.73
C CYS A 158 -4.41 8.70 -7.76
N THR A 159 -4.61 9.09 -6.51
CA THR A 159 -3.65 8.89 -5.42
C THR A 159 -3.92 7.60 -4.61
N HIS A 160 -5.01 6.88 -4.91
CA HIS A 160 -5.44 5.65 -4.21
C HIS A 160 -4.59 4.43 -4.62
N TYR A 161 -3.30 4.48 -4.31
CA TYR A 161 -2.37 3.36 -4.49
C TYR A 161 -1.37 3.31 -3.33
N VAL A 162 -0.77 2.13 -3.18
CA VAL A 162 0.39 1.95 -2.29
C VAL A 162 1.67 1.97 -3.11
N ALA A 163 2.62 2.83 -2.73
CA ALA A 163 3.97 2.78 -3.26
C ALA A 163 4.83 1.85 -2.39
N VAL A 164 5.48 0.86 -3.01
CA VAL A 164 6.22 -0.17 -2.31
C VAL A 164 7.72 0.09 -2.42
N SER A 165 8.35 0.24 -1.27
CA SER A 165 9.80 0.36 -1.11
C SER A 165 10.35 -0.92 -0.48
N TYR A 166 11.29 -1.59 -1.14
CA TYR A 166 11.92 -2.80 -0.61
C TYR A 166 13.35 -2.97 -1.12
N CYS A 167 14.14 -3.78 -0.42
CA CYS A 167 15.49 -4.10 -0.86
C CYS A 167 15.45 -5.22 -1.89
N TRP A 168 15.87 -4.89 -3.12
CA TRP A 168 15.99 -5.88 -4.19
C TRP A 168 16.92 -7.02 -3.73
N PRO A 169 16.56 -8.29 -3.94
CA PRO A 169 17.45 -9.39 -3.62
C PRO A 169 18.78 -9.22 -4.35
N GLU A 170 19.88 -9.59 -3.70
CA GLU A 170 21.16 -9.60 -4.40
C GLU A 170 21.09 -10.61 -5.56
N PRO A 171 21.62 -10.25 -6.74
CA PRO A 171 21.73 -11.19 -7.84
C PRO A 171 22.50 -12.44 -7.40
N VAL A 172 21.85 -13.59 -7.45
CA VAL A 172 22.49 -14.87 -7.13
C VAL A 172 23.11 -15.41 -8.42
N PHE A 173 24.38 -15.77 -8.39
CA PHE A 173 25.06 -16.38 -9.53
C PHE A 173 25.38 -17.85 -9.24
N ASN A 174 25.23 -18.72 -10.23
CA ASN A 174 25.67 -20.12 -10.12
C ASN A 174 27.21 -20.21 -10.17
N GLU A 175 27.74 -21.42 -9.97
CA GLU A 175 29.19 -21.70 -10.03
C GLU A 175 29.81 -21.35 -11.39
N LEU A 176 29.00 -21.21 -12.44
CA LEU A 176 29.41 -20.82 -13.79
C LEU A 176 29.33 -19.29 -14.03
N GLY A 177 29.01 -18.51 -12.99
CA GLY A 177 28.85 -17.05 -13.08
C GLY A 177 27.58 -16.59 -13.80
N GLN A 178 26.62 -17.47 -14.04
CA GLN A 178 25.33 -17.14 -14.66
C GLN A 178 24.31 -16.74 -13.60
N LEU A 179 23.48 -15.76 -13.91
CA LEU A 179 22.44 -15.28 -13.00
C LEU A 179 21.37 -16.37 -12.76
N CYS A 180 21.24 -16.81 -11.52
CA CYS A 180 20.17 -17.67 -11.04
C CYS A 180 18.91 -16.82 -10.84
N GLN A 181 18.01 -16.84 -11.82
CA GLN A 181 16.66 -16.32 -11.61
C GLN A 181 15.87 -17.36 -10.82
N ALA A 182 15.48 -17.02 -9.60
CA ALA A 182 14.54 -17.82 -8.85
C ALA A 182 13.22 -17.89 -9.63
N GLN A 183 12.69 -19.09 -9.83
CA GLN A 183 11.40 -19.31 -10.48
C GLN A 183 10.31 -18.50 -9.75
N ARG A 184 9.41 -17.90 -10.53
CA ARG A 184 8.30 -17.08 -10.03
C ARG A 184 6.99 -17.79 -10.29
N GLU A 185 6.13 -17.81 -9.29
CA GLU A 185 4.76 -18.28 -9.46
C GLU A 185 3.88 -17.19 -10.05
N SER A 186 4.13 -15.93 -9.68
CA SER A 186 3.31 -14.79 -10.10
C SER A 186 3.57 -14.40 -11.55
N LYS A 187 2.49 -14.09 -12.27
CA LYS A 187 2.46 -13.64 -13.65
C LYS A 187 1.96 -12.21 -13.75
N VAL A 188 2.53 -11.47 -14.70
CA VAL A 188 2.15 -10.08 -14.98
C VAL A 188 1.85 -9.94 -16.46
N ARG A 189 0.65 -9.45 -16.77
CA ARG A 189 0.25 -9.02 -18.12
C ARG A 189 0.65 -7.56 -18.33
N ASP A 190 1.55 -7.30 -19.25
CA ASP A 190 1.96 -5.93 -19.60
C ASP A 190 0.90 -5.22 -20.46
N LEU A 191 1.07 -3.91 -20.69
CA LEU A 191 0.13 -3.07 -21.46
C LEU A 191 -0.10 -3.55 -22.90
N ASN A 192 0.85 -4.29 -23.47
CA ASN A 192 0.76 -4.88 -24.81
C ASN A 192 0.05 -6.25 -24.82
N GLY A 193 -0.45 -6.71 -23.66
CA GLY A 193 -1.10 -8.00 -23.49
C GLY A 193 -0.14 -9.19 -23.33
N ILE A 194 1.18 -8.98 -23.37
CA ILE A 194 2.16 -10.05 -23.16
C ILE A 194 2.17 -10.43 -21.69
N VAL A 195 2.00 -11.73 -21.42
CA VAL A 195 2.13 -12.30 -20.08
C VAL A 195 3.56 -12.76 -19.85
N ARG A 196 4.14 -12.33 -18.73
CA ARG A 196 5.50 -12.68 -18.30
C ARG A 196 5.53 -13.07 -16.83
N ASP A 197 6.65 -13.63 -16.40
CA ASP A 197 6.94 -13.77 -14.98
C ASP A 197 7.05 -12.39 -14.31
N ALA A 198 6.60 -12.32 -13.05
CA ALA A 198 6.87 -11.16 -12.22
C ALA A 198 8.38 -10.94 -12.06
N ARG A 199 8.82 -9.70 -12.15
CA ARG A 199 10.19 -9.27 -11.85
C ARG A 199 10.42 -9.18 -10.34
N ALA A 200 9.45 -8.64 -9.61
CA ALA A 200 9.40 -8.67 -8.15
C ALA A 200 9.32 -10.11 -7.62
N LEU A 201 9.82 -10.33 -6.40
CA LEU A 201 9.70 -11.62 -5.73
C LEU A 201 8.24 -11.90 -5.36
N ASP A 202 7.83 -13.18 -5.37
CA ASP A 202 6.49 -13.57 -4.92
C ASP A 202 6.22 -13.11 -3.49
N ASP A 203 7.21 -13.15 -2.59
CA ASP A 203 7.08 -12.59 -1.24
C ASP A 203 6.83 -11.07 -1.22
N VAL A 204 7.47 -10.32 -2.11
CA VAL A 204 7.27 -8.87 -2.20
C VAL A 204 5.85 -8.57 -2.67
N LEU A 205 5.37 -9.32 -3.66
CA LEU A 205 3.99 -9.21 -4.16
C LEU A 205 2.97 -9.62 -3.10
N ASP A 206 3.17 -10.76 -2.43
CA ASP A 206 2.30 -11.25 -1.36
C ASP A 206 2.13 -10.20 -0.26
N ARG A 207 3.24 -9.57 0.16
CA ARG A 207 3.22 -8.54 1.21
C ARG A 207 2.62 -7.22 0.72
N ALA A 208 2.91 -6.82 -0.50
CA ALA A 208 2.30 -5.62 -1.09
C ALA A 208 0.78 -5.77 -1.21
N VAL A 209 0.31 -6.96 -1.61
CA VAL A 209 -1.12 -7.30 -1.70
C VAL A 209 -1.76 -7.37 -0.32
N ASP A 210 -1.11 -7.99 0.67
CA ASP A 210 -1.61 -8.02 2.06
C ASP A 210 -1.80 -6.60 2.61
N PHE A 211 -0.80 -5.73 2.41
CA PHE A 211 -0.91 -4.32 2.79
C PHE A 211 -2.00 -3.58 2.00
N ALA A 212 -2.10 -3.78 0.68
CA ALA A 212 -3.09 -3.12 -0.16
C ALA A 212 -4.52 -3.53 0.23
N ASN A 213 -4.75 -4.83 0.42
CA ASN A 213 -6.00 -5.39 0.93
C ASN A 213 -6.39 -4.75 2.26
N PHE A 214 -5.45 -4.70 3.17
CA PHE A 214 -5.66 -4.09 4.47
C PHE A 214 -6.00 -2.58 4.38
N ALA A 215 -5.35 -1.86 3.47
CA ALA A 215 -5.57 -0.43 3.23
C ALA A 215 -6.79 -0.13 2.34
N GLY A 216 -7.49 -1.13 1.82
CA GLY A 216 -8.62 -0.91 0.90
C GLY A 216 -8.21 -0.45 -0.50
N LEU A 217 -6.98 -0.75 -0.90
CA LEU A 217 -6.37 -0.26 -2.16
C LEU A 217 -6.32 -1.34 -3.22
N ARG A 218 -6.54 -0.94 -4.47
CA ARG A 218 -6.58 -1.84 -5.64
C ARG A 218 -5.43 -1.62 -6.61
N MET A 219 -4.56 -0.66 -6.31
CA MET A 219 -3.41 -0.30 -7.14
C MET A 219 -2.15 -0.33 -6.29
N ILE A 220 -1.12 -0.99 -6.83
CA ILE A 220 0.20 -1.11 -6.23
C ILE A 220 1.21 -0.51 -7.21
N TRP A 221 2.14 0.31 -6.71
CA TRP A 221 3.29 0.77 -7.47
C TRP A 221 4.56 0.12 -6.92
N ILE A 222 5.22 -0.67 -7.77
CA ILE A 222 6.53 -1.26 -7.53
C ILE A 222 7.44 -0.85 -8.69
N ASP A 223 8.59 -0.25 -8.38
CA ASP A 223 9.55 0.21 -9.38
C ASP A 223 9.90 -0.87 -10.42
N GLN A 224 10.20 -2.09 -9.97
CA GLN A 224 10.51 -3.23 -10.83
C GLN A 224 9.36 -3.59 -11.77
N GLU A 225 8.10 -3.47 -11.36
CA GLU A 225 6.96 -3.88 -12.19
C GLU A 225 6.42 -2.77 -13.07
N CYS A 226 6.41 -1.54 -12.55
CA CYS A 226 5.75 -0.40 -13.16
C CYS A 226 6.68 0.38 -14.10
N LEU A 227 8.00 0.20 -13.99
CA LEU A 227 8.97 0.73 -14.94
C LEU A 227 9.47 -0.38 -15.89
N PRO A 228 9.79 -0.03 -17.15
CA PRO A 228 10.52 -0.93 -18.04
C PRO A 228 11.85 -1.37 -17.42
N PRO A 229 12.31 -2.60 -17.71
CA PRO A 229 13.60 -3.06 -17.24
C PRO A 229 14.73 -2.21 -17.84
N PRO A 230 15.85 -2.02 -17.13
CA PRO A 230 17.01 -1.32 -17.67
C PRO A 230 17.65 -2.18 -18.76
N ALA A 231 17.33 -1.88 -20.02
CA ALA A 231 17.88 -2.58 -21.18
C ALA A 231 18.75 -1.64 -22.01
N ALA A 232 20.05 -1.93 -22.11
CA ALA A 232 20.99 -1.15 -22.92
C ALA A 232 20.60 -1.11 -24.41
N ASP A 233 19.99 -2.19 -24.90
CA ASP A 233 19.54 -2.36 -26.29
C ASP A 233 18.01 -2.22 -26.45
N GLY A 234 17.31 -1.75 -25.41
CA GLY A 234 15.87 -1.53 -25.48
C GLY A 234 15.48 -0.38 -26.42
N PRO A 235 14.20 -0.32 -26.87
CA PRO A 235 13.67 0.82 -27.61
C PRO A 235 13.92 2.13 -26.86
N GLU A 236 14.23 3.21 -27.59
CA GLU A 236 14.54 4.51 -26.98
C GLU A 236 13.38 5.04 -26.11
N GLU A 237 12.14 4.82 -26.55
CA GLU A 237 10.94 5.21 -25.80
C GLU A 237 10.86 4.56 -24.41
N GLU A 238 11.26 3.28 -24.29
CA GLU A 238 11.27 2.59 -22.99
C GLU A 238 12.35 3.13 -22.06
N LYS A 239 13.51 3.50 -22.62
CA LYS A 239 14.61 4.12 -21.87
C LYS A 239 14.23 5.51 -21.38
N GLU A 240 13.65 6.33 -22.25
CA GLU A 240 13.14 7.65 -21.89
C GLU A 240 12.06 7.54 -20.81
N TYR A 241 11.09 6.63 -20.98
CA TYR A 241 10.05 6.38 -19.99
C TYR A 241 10.63 5.93 -18.65
N GLN A 242 11.61 5.02 -18.66
CA GLN A 242 12.29 4.58 -17.44
C GLN A 242 13.02 5.73 -16.76
N GLN A 243 13.80 6.51 -17.51
CA GLN A 243 14.54 7.65 -16.98
C GLN A 243 13.60 8.69 -16.36
N MET A 244 12.47 8.96 -17.02
CA MET A 244 11.44 9.86 -16.50
C MET A 244 10.81 9.32 -15.22
N GLY A 245 10.52 8.01 -15.15
CA GLY A 245 10.02 7.37 -13.93
C GLY A 245 10.99 7.46 -12.77
N ILE A 246 12.29 7.23 -13.01
CA ILE A 246 13.35 7.40 -12.00
C ILE A 246 13.41 8.85 -11.50
N GLN A 247 13.34 9.83 -12.41
CA GLN A 247 13.33 11.25 -12.04
C GLN A 247 12.05 11.70 -11.32
N ALA A 248 10.96 10.95 -11.47
CA ALA A 248 9.67 11.23 -10.86
C ALA A 248 9.42 10.45 -9.56
N MET A 249 10.36 9.62 -9.08
CA MET A 249 10.14 8.78 -7.90
C MET A 249 9.68 9.56 -6.67
N ASP A 250 10.27 10.73 -6.40
CA ASP A 250 9.83 11.55 -5.25
C ASP A 250 8.36 11.95 -5.37
N ILE A 251 7.88 12.24 -6.58
CA ILE A 251 6.49 12.58 -6.87
C ILE A 251 5.59 11.35 -6.64
N VAL A 252 6.02 10.16 -7.08
CA VAL A 252 5.28 8.90 -6.91
C VAL A 252 5.07 8.59 -5.42
N TYR A 253 6.14 8.61 -4.63
CA TYR A 253 6.04 8.34 -3.19
C TYR A 253 5.28 9.43 -2.44
N ASN A 254 5.44 10.69 -2.86
CA ASN A 254 4.70 11.81 -2.30
C ASN A 254 3.21 11.83 -2.69
N GLN A 255 2.78 11.11 -3.71
CA GLN A 255 1.37 11.09 -4.13
C GLN A 255 0.62 9.86 -3.66
N ALA A 256 1.32 8.77 -3.39
CA ALA A 256 0.71 7.55 -2.89
C ALA A 256 -0.10 7.83 -1.62
N LEU A 257 -1.30 7.23 -1.51
CA LEU A 257 -2.09 7.30 -0.28
C LEU A 257 -1.30 6.68 0.88
N PHE A 258 -0.60 5.58 0.59
CA PHE A 258 0.35 4.97 1.51
C PHE A 258 1.65 4.66 0.79
N THR A 259 2.76 4.80 1.52
CA THR A 259 4.02 4.17 1.14
C THR A 259 4.32 3.08 2.15
N VAL A 260 4.76 1.92 1.68
CA VAL A 260 5.17 0.83 2.57
C VAL A 260 6.64 0.48 2.34
N GLY A 261 7.42 0.58 3.41
CA GLY A 261 8.75 -0.01 3.49
C GLY A 261 8.63 -1.47 3.89
N LEU A 262 8.92 -2.39 2.97
CA LEU A 262 8.94 -3.82 3.26
C LEU A 262 10.30 -4.20 3.85
N LEU A 263 10.36 -4.28 5.18
CA LEU A 263 11.55 -4.71 5.90
C LEU A 263 11.77 -6.22 5.72
N SER A 264 13.02 -6.65 5.80
CA SER A 264 13.37 -8.08 5.71
C SER A 264 13.23 -8.79 7.06
N GLY A 265 13.25 -8.03 8.15
CA GLY A 265 13.08 -8.53 9.52
C GLY A 265 11.77 -9.30 9.70
N ILE A 266 11.87 -10.37 10.50
CA ILE A 266 10.76 -11.24 10.86
C ILE A 266 10.60 -11.19 12.37
N ILE A 267 9.41 -10.85 12.85
CA ILE A 267 9.05 -11.00 14.26
C ILE A 267 8.59 -12.45 14.42
N SER A 268 9.51 -13.30 14.88
CA SER A 268 9.31 -14.75 14.98
C SER A 268 9.04 -15.25 16.40
N ASP A 269 9.22 -14.40 17.41
CA ASP A 269 8.95 -14.73 18.81
C ASP A 269 7.73 -13.95 19.34
N GLN A 270 6.89 -14.64 20.12
CA GLN A 270 5.72 -14.05 20.75
C GLN A 270 6.12 -13.08 21.86
N SER A 271 7.23 -13.34 22.57
CA SER A 271 7.76 -12.42 23.58
C SER A 271 8.09 -11.05 22.97
N GLN A 272 8.74 -11.04 21.81
CA GLN A 272 9.04 -9.82 21.06
C GLN A 272 7.76 -9.10 20.61
N ALA A 273 6.77 -9.84 20.12
CA ALA A 273 5.49 -9.29 19.70
C ALA A 273 4.69 -8.69 20.88
N ASP A 274 4.68 -9.36 22.03
CA ASP A 274 4.06 -8.87 23.26
C ASP A 274 4.78 -7.67 23.84
N ALA A 275 6.12 -7.65 23.82
CA ALA A 275 6.92 -6.50 24.23
C ALA A 275 6.60 -5.28 23.36
N LEU A 276 6.56 -5.47 22.03
CA LEU A 276 6.12 -4.43 21.11
C LEU A 276 4.71 -3.95 21.45
N ARG A 277 3.76 -4.85 21.74
CA ARG A 277 2.40 -4.48 22.14
C ARG A 277 2.37 -3.65 23.43
N ILE A 278 3.16 -4.00 24.43
CA ILE A 278 3.29 -3.21 25.65
C ILE A 278 3.79 -1.80 25.33
N LEU A 279 4.85 -1.67 24.52
CA LEU A 279 5.34 -0.37 24.09
C LEU A 279 4.27 0.42 23.32
N ILE A 280 3.46 -0.30 22.54
CA ILE A 280 2.36 0.25 21.80
C ILE A 280 1.30 0.87 22.72
N ASP A 281 0.88 0.11 23.74
CA ASP A 281 -0.11 0.53 24.73
C ASP A 281 0.42 1.70 25.57
N LEU A 282 1.72 1.71 25.90
CA LEU A 282 2.35 2.83 26.61
C LEU A 282 2.37 4.10 25.77
N TYR A 283 2.57 3.99 24.46
CA TYR A 283 2.50 5.13 23.57
C TYR A 283 1.07 5.68 23.44
N ASP A 284 0.05 4.82 23.37
CA ASP A 284 -1.36 5.28 23.30
C ASP A 284 -1.80 6.01 24.57
N ASN A 285 -1.26 5.59 25.72
CA ASN A 285 -1.55 6.19 27.02
C ASN A 285 -0.45 7.16 27.47
N TYR A 286 0.37 7.65 26.54
CA TYR A 286 1.53 8.47 26.88
C TYR A 286 1.10 9.82 27.46
N ASP A 287 1.49 10.06 28.72
CA ASP A 287 1.43 11.36 29.39
C ASP A 287 2.85 11.75 29.81
N GLU A 288 3.32 12.91 29.33
CA GLU A 288 4.65 13.45 29.65
C GLU A 288 4.84 13.75 31.15
N HIS A 289 3.74 13.87 31.90
CA HIS A 289 3.77 14.24 33.32
C HIS A 289 3.67 13.05 34.29
N GLU A 290 3.26 11.89 33.82
CA GLU A 290 3.11 10.68 34.65
C GLU A 290 4.32 9.74 34.45
N PRO A 291 4.89 9.17 35.52
CA PRO A 291 6.02 8.25 35.40
C PRO A 291 5.62 7.00 34.63
N LEU A 292 6.53 6.47 33.81
CA LEU A 292 6.29 5.24 33.08
C LEU A 292 6.38 4.04 34.03
N PRO A 293 5.62 2.95 33.79
CA PRO A 293 5.72 1.77 34.62
C PRO A 293 7.09 1.11 34.47
N LYS A 294 7.62 0.59 35.58
CA LYS A 294 8.82 -0.25 35.54
C LYS A 294 8.49 -1.57 34.85
N LEU A 295 9.12 -1.80 33.71
CA LEU A 295 9.07 -3.06 32.98
C LEU A 295 10.10 -4.06 33.50
N ASP A 296 9.77 -5.35 33.41
CA ASP A 296 10.72 -6.44 33.66
C ASP A 296 11.89 -6.39 32.67
N PHE A 297 13.10 -6.75 33.13
CA PHE A 297 14.30 -6.79 32.28
C PHE A 297 14.13 -7.68 31.04
N LEU A 298 13.34 -8.75 31.13
CA LEU A 298 13.02 -9.61 29.99
C LEU A 298 12.25 -8.85 28.90
N ILE A 299 11.31 -7.97 29.28
CA ILE A 299 10.55 -7.18 28.32
C ILE A 299 11.46 -6.15 27.64
N LEU A 300 12.36 -5.52 28.39
CA LEU A 300 13.33 -4.57 27.84
C LEU A 300 14.31 -5.23 26.87
N ASP A 301 14.78 -6.44 27.18
CA ASP A 301 15.66 -7.20 26.30
C ASP A 301 14.96 -7.52 24.97
N GLU A 302 13.67 -7.89 25.01
CA GLU A 302 12.87 -8.13 23.82
C GLU A 302 12.61 -6.86 22.99
N LEU A 303 12.38 -5.71 23.66
CA LEU A 303 12.29 -4.41 22.98
C LEU A 303 13.61 -4.04 22.31
N TYR A 304 14.73 -4.23 23.00
CA TYR A 304 16.06 -3.98 22.46
C TYR A 304 16.37 -4.91 21.27
N SER A 305 15.98 -6.19 21.37
CA SER A 305 16.08 -7.17 20.29
C SER A 305 15.27 -6.72 19.07
N PHE A 306 14.04 -6.23 19.26
CA PHE A 306 13.23 -5.66 18.18
C PHE A 306 13.88 -4.43 17.56
N LEU A 307 14.35 -3.47 18.34
CA LEU A 307 15.02 -2.27 17.81
C LEU A 307 16.32 -2.63 17.06
N SER A 308 17.06 -3.62 17.54
CA SER A 308 18.24 -4.15 16.86
C SER A 308 17.88 -4.78 15.52
N LEU A 309 16.75 -5.51 15.43
CA LEU A 309 16.20 -6.05 14.18
C LEU A 309 15.89 -4.92 13.19
N VAL A 310 15.27 -3.82 13.65
CA VAL A 310 14.98 -2.66 12.80
C VAL A 310 16.26 -2.03 12.28
N ILE A 311 17.19 -1.62 13.16
CA ILE A 311 18.41 -0.88 12.78
C ILE A 311 19.31 -1.71 11.86
N SER A 312 19.31 -3.04 12.03
CA SER A 312 20.12 -3.95 11.21
C SER A 312 19.45 -4.33 9.88
N ASP A 313 18.25 -3.82 9.60
CA ASP A 313 17.52 -4.19 8.39
C ASP A 313 18.21 -3.65 7.13
N ARG A 314 18.33 -4.52 6.13
CA ARG A 314 18.90 -4.18 4.82
C ARG A 314 18.12 -3.13 4.03
N TRP A 315 16.90 -2.78 4.45
CA TRP A 315 16.16 -1.69 3.86
C TRP A 315 16.93 -0.36 3.97
N TYR A 316 17.62 -0.14 5.10
CA TYR A 316 18.43 1.05 5.36
C TYR A 316 19.73 1.13 4.56
N THR A 317 20.15 0.06 3.87
CA THR A 317 21.40 0.05 3.09
C THR A 317 21.21 0.52 1.64
N ARG A 318 19.97 0.80 1.21
CA ARG A 318 19.67 1.26 -0.16
C ARG A 318 19.96 2.75 -0.32
N ALA A 319 20.51 3.12 -1.47
CA ALA A 319 20.76 4.52 -1.82
C ALA A 319 19.48 5.39 -1.84
N TRP A 320 18.36 4.84 -2.28
CA TRP A 320 17.11 5.59 -2.50
C TRP A 320 16.21 5.68 -1.26
N VAL A 321 16.51 4.93 -0.18
CA VAL A 321 15.62 4.81 0.99
C VAL A 321 15.33 6.15 1.67
N VAL A 322 16.34 7.02 1.72
CA VAL A 322 16.21 8.36 2.31
C VAL A 322 15.27 9.22 1.46
N GLN A 323 15.39 9.19 0.13
CA GLN A 323 14.48 9.92 -0.74
C GLN A 323 13.05 9.38 -0.64
N GLU A 324 12.89 8.06 -0.68
CA GLU A 324 11.58 7.40 -0.58
C GLU A 324 10.90 7.75 0.75
N SER A 325 11.63 7.68 1.87
CA SER A 325 11.11 8.01 3.20
C SER A 325 10.77 9.49 3.39
N ILE A 326 11.62 10.41 2.92
CA ILE A 326 11.34 11.85 2.97
C ILE A 326 10.12 12.19 2.09
N SER A 327 10.02 11.59 0.91
CA SER A 327 8.94 11.88 -0.04
C SER A 327 7.59 11.38 0.47
N ALA A 328 7.57 10.18 1.06
CA ALA A 328 6.39 9.59 1.67
C ALA A 328 5.90 10.37 2.91
N GLY A 329 6.83 10.86 3.73
CA GLY A 329 6.53 11.58 4.97
C GLY A 329 5.74 10.72 5.95
N GLU A 330 4.66 11.27 6.51
CA GLU A 330 3.79 10.63 7.50
C GLU A 330 3.05 9.40 6.96
N ARG A 331 2.96 9.25 5.63
CA ARG A 331 2.31 8.12 4.95
C ARG A 331 3.18 6.87 4.84
N LEU A 332 4.42 6.93 5.33
CA LEU A 332 5.31 5.78 5.33
C LEU A 332 4.95 4.83 6.47
N ALA A 333 4.65 3.58 6.12
CA ALA A 333 4.55 2.46 7.05
C ALA A 333 5.76 1.53 6.93
N LEU A 334 6.33 1.14 8.08
CA LEU A 334 7.31 0.07 8.20
C LEU A 334 6.56 -1.24 8.36
N SER A 335 6.79 -2.18 7.44
CA SER A 335 6.09 -3.45 7.40
C SER A 335 7.04 -4.60 7.67
N PHE A 336 6.79 -5.33 8.76
CA PHE A 336 7.56 -6.48 9.20
C PHE A 336 6.81 -7.77 8.90
N ARG A 337 7.53 -8.85 8.59
CA ARG A 337 6.89 -10.17 8.51
C ARG A 337 6.52 -10.65 9.91
N ARG A 338 5.32 -11.17 10.05
CA ARG A 338 4.82 -11.85 11.24
C ARG A 338 5.08 -13.34 11.13
N GLY A 339 5.69 -13.94 12.15
CA GLY A 339 5.82 -15.40 12.25
C GLY A 339 4.44 -16.08 12.29
N LYS A 340 4.33 -17.30 11.73
CA LYS A 340 3.04 -18.00 11.59
C LYS A 340 2.32 -18.23 12.93
N SER A 341 3.07 -18.41 14.01
CA SER A 341 2.55 -18.65 15.36
C SER A 341 2.38 -17.38 16.19
N ILE A 342 2.64 -16.21 15.63
CA ILE A 342 2.63 -14.95 16.37
C ILE A 342 1.23 -14.37 16.38
N GLU A 343 0.64 -14.26 17.56
CA GLU A 343 -0.59 -13.54 17.78
C GLU A 343 -0.26 -12.06 17.93
N PHE A 344 -0.67 -11.26 16.93
CA PHE A 344 -0.56 -9.82 16.97
C PHE A 344 -1.82 -9.21 16.38
N PRO A 345 -2.39 -8.17 17.01
CA PRO A 345 -3.56 -7.50 16.46
C PRO A 345 -3.27 -7.05 15.02
N SER A 346 -4.07 -7.52 14.08
CA SER A 346 -3.94 -7.16 12.67
C SER A 346 -4.42 -5.73 12.37
N PHE A 347 -4.74 -4.95 13.41
CA PHE A 347 -5.32 -3.62 13.25
C PHE A 347 -4.23 -2.59 12.99
N PHE A 348 -4.50 -1.71 12.02
CA PHE A 348 -3.71 -0.52 11.81
C PHE A 348 -3.96 0.45 12.95
N ARG A 349 -2.93 1.17 13.38
CA ARG A 349 -3.11 2.44 14.08
C ARG A 349 -3.46 3.58 13.13
N SER A 350 -4.28 3.32 12.12
CA SER A 350 -4.82 4.38 11.28
C SER A 350 -6.24 4.65 11.73
N GLY A 351 -6.56 5.90 12.05
CA GLY A 351 -7.95 6.35 12.19
C GLY A 351 -8.75 6.25 10.88
N ILE A 352 -8.12 5.81 9.79
CA ILE A 352 -8.76 5.47 8.52
C ILE A 352 -9.33 4.06 8.67
N ASN A 353 -10.64 3.96 8.94
CA ASN A 353 -11.35 2.69 8.85
C ASN A 353 -11.06 2.05 7.49
N PRO A 354 -10.66 0.77 7.43
CA PRO A 354 -10.51 0.09 6.16
C PRO A 354 -11.83 0.21 5.41
N THR A 355 -11.79 0.74 4.19
CA THR A 355 -12.97 0.81 3.33
C THR A 355 -13.52 -0.60 3.20
N ALA A 356 -14.81 -0.78 3.48
CA ALA A 356 -15.47 -2.07 3.38
C ALA A 356 -15.25 -2.63 1.97
N HIS A 357 -14.67 -3.83 1.88
CA HIS A 357 -14.48 -4.53 0.62
C HIS A 357 -15.82 -5.08 0.14
N SER A 358 -16.00 -5.16 -1.17
CA SER A 358 -17.18 -5.82 -1.74
C SER A 358 -17.26 -7.31 -1.34
N LEU A 359 -16.11 -7.90 -1.00
CA LEU A 359 -15.97 -9.26 -0.50
C LEU A 359 -16.11 -9.38 1.03
N ASP A 360 -16.24 -8.28 1.78
CA ASP A 360 -16.44 -8.30 3.25
C ASP A 360 -17.89 -8.65 3.65
N THR A 361 -18.84 -8.78 2.70
CA THR A 361 -20.26 -9.00 3.00
C THR A 361 -20.54 -10.35 3.66
N ASP A 362 -19.60 -11.28 3.58
CA ASP A 362 -19.71 -12.62 4.14
C ASP A 362 -18.66 -12.82 5.25
N PHE A 363 -19.15 -12.87 6.49
CA PHE A 363 -18.52 -13.42 7.71
C PHE A 363 -17.54 -12.56 8.54
N GLN A 364 -18.07 -12.18 9.70
CA GLN A 364 -17.48 -12.01 11.04
C GLN A 364 -16.39 -13.03 11.49
N GLY A 365 -15.81 -13.88 10.63
CA GLY A 365 -14.97 -15.00 11.09
C GLY A 365 -13.69 -15.31 10.34
N HIS A 366 -13.47 -14.84 9.10
CA HIS A 366 -12.39 -15.37 8.25
C HIS A 366 -11.60 -14.29 7.51
N ARG A 367 -11.39 -13.12 8.12
CA ARG A 367 -10.30 -12.26 7.65
C ARG A 367 -9.00 -13.02 7.85
N HIS A 368 -8.29 -13.37 6.78
CA HIS A 368 -6.93 -13.86 6.88
C HIS A 368 -6.16 -12.89 7.77
N SER A 369 -5.63 -13.39 8.90
CA SER A 369 -4.81 -12.56 9.76
C SER A 369 -3.60 -12.10 8.94
N SER A 370 -3.50 -10.79 8.69
CA SER A 370 -2.38 -10.16 8.00
C SER A 370 -1.08 -10.83 8.42
N GLN A 371 -0.25 -11.23 7.46
CA GLN A 371 1.08 -11.79 7.72
C GLN A 371 2.09 -10.68 8.00
N LEU A 372 1.61 -9.44 8.10
CA LEU A 372 2.40 -8.25 8.34
C LEU A 372 2.05 -7.61 9.68
N ILE A 373 3.08 -7.10 10.33
CA ILE A 373 2.96 -6.11 11.41
C ILE A 373 3.38 -4.78 10.79
N ASN A 374 2.44 -3.83 10.74
CA ASN A 374 2.65 -2.53 10.10
C ASN A 374 2.67 -1.44 11.16
N ILE A 375 3.70 -0.59 11.14
CA ILE A 375 3.87 0.53 12.07
C ILE A 375 4.15 1.78 11.23
N TYR A 376 3.35 2.83 11.37
CA TYR A 376 3.67 4.10 10.70
C TYR A 376 4.96 4.69 11.23
N VAL A 377 5.70 5.42 10.39
CA VAL A 377 6.96 6.01 10.82
C VAL A 377 6.76 7.02 11.95
N ASP A 378 5.65 7.75 11.98
CA ASP A 378 5.38 8.67 13.08
C ASP A 378 5.02 7.95 14.38
N ASP A 379 4.23 6.88 14.30
CA ASP A 379 4.01 6.01 15.44
C ASP A 379 5.32 5.40 15.92
N PHE A 380 6.16 4.91 15.00
CA PHE A 380 7.46 4.34 15.33
C PHE A 380 8.37 5.37 16.02
N ARG A 381 8.40 6.62 15.57
CA ARG A 381 9.09 7.72 16.28
C ARG A 381 8.51 7.96 17.67
N GLY A 382 7.19 7.85 17.82
CA GLY A 382 6.52 7.89 19.12
C GLY A 382 6.97 6.77 20.05
N LEU A 383 6.96 5.53 19.55
CA LEU A 383 7.44 4.35 20.27
C LEU A 383 8.90 4.50 20.70
N LEU A 384 9.76 5.06 19.85
CA LEU A 384 11.16 5.33 20.19
C LEU A 384 11.30 6.34 21.34
N ARG A 385 10.49 7.41 21.36
CA ARG A 385 10.49 8.37 22.49
C ARG A 385 10.07 7.73 23.80
N VAL A 386 9.05 6.86 23.76
CA VAL A 386 8.62 6.10 24.95
C VAL A 386 9.71 5.13 25.39
N ALA A 387 10.34 4.42 24.47
CA ALA A 387 11.42 3.48 24.77
C ALA A 387 12.66 4.20 25.38
N GLU A 388 13.04 5.35 24.84
CA GLU A 388 14.13 6.18 25.36
C GLU A 388 13.83 6.61 26.81
N ARG A 389 12.62 7.14 27.05
CA ARG A 389 12.19 7.54 28.40
C ARG A 389 12.13 6.37 29.38
N LEU A 390 11.67 5.19 28.95
CA LEU A 390 11.67 3.97 29.78
C LEU A 390 13.09 3.63 30.26
N VAL A 391 14.07 3.68 29.36
CA VAL A 391 15.47 3.40 29.71
C VAL A 391 16.00 4.49 30.65
N GLU A 392 15.73 5.76 30.39
CA GLU A 392 16.17 6.85 31.27
C GLU A 392 15.61 6.72 32.69
N GLU A 393 14.30 6.50 32.84
CA GLU A 393 13.65 6.41 34.16
C GLU A 393 14.05 5.14 34.93
N GLN A 394 14.33 4.03 34.25
CA GLN A 394 14.69 2.78 34.92
C GLN A 394 16.15 2.70 35.38
N PHE A 395 17.07 3.39 34.68
CA PHE A 395 18.50 3.32 34.97
C PHE A 395 19.06 4.59 35.66
N GLN A 396 18.22 5.58 35.97
CA GLN A 396 18.59 6.77 36.77
C GLN A 396 18.36 6.62 38.30
N GLU A 397 17.82 5.49 38.76
CA GLU A 397 17.82 5.07 40.18
C GLU A 397 19.01 4.17 40.51
#